data_AF-A0A920MCT2-F1
#
_entry.id   AF-A0A920MCT2-F1
#
_cell.length_a   1.000
_cell.length_b   1.000
_cell.length_c   1.000
_cell.angle_alpha   90.00
_cell.angle_beta   90.00
_cell.angle_gamma   90.00
#
_symmetry.space_group_name_H-M   'P 1'
#
loop_
_entity.id
_entity.type
_entity.pdbx_description
1 polymer ?
#
loop_
_entity_poly.entity_id
_entity_poly.type
_entity_poly.pdbx_seq_one_letter_code
_entity_poly.pdbx_strand_id
1 'polypeptide(L)'
;MRLHLISRFLKIGIKSSEVSDFTLGRDIFDPQISPNGNLIAYVSEGQLRYVDEKETIMLLPAPKRRKSFGFAEFIAAEEMGGRRGYWWSPDNDKLLVTSVDKSDVLSWHILKSSDPSDVPAVIKYPKAGTKNSNVELEIYSLDGEPVPINWNESNNGNILSVFSGLTQMLFLQLFKHVIKKQRAILRINPKGGFIEEIYRWNNECWLKKFLVPRK
;
A
#
# COMPACT_ATOMS: atom_id res chain seq x y z
N MET A 1 22.59 -8.14 18.36
CA MET A 1 22.31 -6.71 18.64
C MET A 1 21.59 -6.13 17.42
N ARG A 2 20.28 -5.86 17.49
CA ARG A 2 19.53 -5.29 16.35
C ARG A 2 19.84 -3.79 16.32
N LEU A 3 20.63 -3.33 15.36
CA LEU A 3 20.79 -1.91 15.07
C LEU A 3 19.40 -1.37 14.68
N HIS A 4 18.80 -0.58 15.57
CA HIS A 4 17.57 0.13 15.24
C HIS A 4 18.00 1.44 14.60
N LEU A 5 17.73 1.59 13.30
CA LEU A 5 17.88 2.87 12.64
C LEU A 5 16.86 3.83 13.25
N ILE A 6 17.33 4.91 13.86
CA ILE A 6 16.47 6.03 14.22
C ILE A 6 16.19 6.77 12.93
N SER A 7 15.07 6.48 12.29
CA SER A 7 14.59 7.26 11.15
C SER A 7 14.11 8.61 11.67
N ARG A 8 14.74 9.71 11.24
CA ARG A 8 14.27 11.07 11.52
C ARG A 8 13.44 11.57 10.34
N PHE A 9 12.34 12.23 10.62
CA PHE A 9 11.50 12.85 9.60
C PHE A 9 11.69 14.36 9.63
N LEU A 10 12.09 14.94 8.49
CA LEU A 10 12.29 16.38 8.35
C LEU A 10 11.26 16.95 7.40
N LYS A 11 10.52 17.97 7.84
CA LYS A 11 9.72 18.84 6.95
C LYS A 11 10.57 20.07 6.65
N ILE A 12 10.71 20.39 5.37
CA ILE A 12 11.45 21.58 4.92
C ILE A 12 10.45 22.51 4.23
N GLY A 13 10.27 23.71 4.79
CA GLY A 13 9.49 24.77 4.15
C GLY A 13 10.25 25.32 2.96
N ILE A 14 9.83 25.04 1.72
CA ILE A 14 10.56 25.46 0.52
C ILE A 14 10.74 26.99 0.46
N LYS A 15 9.76 27.76 0.94
CA LYS A 15 9.81 29.23 0.96
C LYS A 15 10.48 29.79 2.22
N SER A 16 10.20 29.23 3.40
CA SER A 16 10.75 29.74 4.66
C SER A 16 12.17 29.24 4.93
N SER A 17 12.60 28.16 4.26
CA SER A 17 13.80 27.37 4.57
C SER A 17 13.82 26.83 6.00
N GLU A 18 12.69 26.86 6.70
CA GLU A 18 12.56 26.29 8.04
C GLU A 18 12.62 24.77 7.97
N VAL A 19 13.37 24.19 8.89
CA VAL A 19 13.47 22.75 9.06
C VAL A 19 12.81 22.39 10.37
N SER A 20 11.76 21.58 10.29
CA SER A 20 11.08 21.01 11.46
C SER A 20 11.42 19.52 11.55
N ASP A 21 11.80 19.08 12.74
CA ASP A 21 12.18 17.70 13.03
C ASP A 21 11.07 17.03 13.84
N PHE A 22 10.54 15.93 13.30
CA PHE A 22 9.43 15.22 13.92
C PHE A 22 9.88 13.88 14.49
N THR A 23 9.47 13.61 15.72
CA THR A 23 9.65 12.28 16.34
C THR A 23 8.41 11.42 16.07
N LEU A 24 8.35 10.82 14.87
CA LEU A 24 7.17 10.06 14.39
C LEU A 24 7.22 8.56 14.72
N GLY A 25 8.20 8.11 15.49
CA GLY A 25 8.40 6.71 15.88
C GLY A 25 9.63 6.08 15.22
N ARG A 26 9.58 4.76 15.03
CA ARG A 26 10.68 3.94 14.50
C ARG A 26 10.22 3.18 13.26
N ASP A 27 11.17 2.78 12.43
CA ASP A 27 10.89 2.02 11.20
C ASP A 27 9.87 2.73 10.29
N ILE A 28 9.98 4.06 10.19
CA ILE A 28 9.11 4.90 9.36
C ILE A 28 9.23 4.47 7.90
N PHE A 29 8.08 4.29 7.26
CA PHE A 29 7.98 3.82 5.89
C PHE A 29 7.01 4.68 5.06
N ASP A 30 7.47 4.98 3.84
CA ASP A 30 6.72 5.61 2.74
C ASP A 30 5.94 6.89 3.10
N PRO A 31 6.49 7.90 3.80
CA PRO A 31 5.72 9.08 4.19
C PRO A 31 5.12 9.83 2.97
N GLN A 32 3.83 10.18 3.05
CA GLN A 32 3.07 10.87 2.00
C GLN A 32 2.41 12.14 2.54
N ILE A 33 2.75 13.28 1.95
CA ILE A 33 2.11 14.57 2.21
C ILE A 33 0.70 14.55 1.60
N SER A 34 -0.29 15.04 2.34
CA SER A 34 -1.66 15.17 1.88
C SER A 34 -1.80 16.27 0.80
N PRO A 35 -2.83 16.26 -0.06
CA PRO A 35 -2.94 17.21 -1.16
C PRO A 35 -2.89 18.70 -0.76
N ASN A 36 -3.38 19.06 0.43
CA ASN A 36 -3.31 20.44 0.93
C ASN A 36 -2.02 20.76 1.70
N GLY A 37 -1.14 19.78 1.93
CA GLY A 37 0.15 19.97 2.62
C GLY A 37 0.12 19.88 4.15
N ASN A 38 -1.06 19.78 4.76
CA ASN A 38 -1.20 19.93 6.22
C ASN A 38 -1.08 18.62 7.00
N LEU A 39 -1.22 17.47 6.33
CA LEU A 39 -1.12 16.15 6.95
C LEU A 39 -0.02 15.32 6.29
N ILE A 40 0.56 14.42 7.06
CA ILE A 40 1.54 13.44 6.57
C ILE A 40 1.09 12.06 7.03
N ALA A 41 0.73 11.20 6.09
CA ALA A 41 0.48 9.78 6.37
C ALA A 41 1.78 9.00 6.25
N TYR A 42 1.97 7.99 7.10
CA TYR A 42 3.16 7.15 7.13
C TYR A 42 2.85 5.83 7.84
N VAL A 43 3.64 4.80 7.55
CA VAL A 43 3.60 3.57 8.32
C VAL A 43 4.75 3.58 9.33
N SER A 44 4.46 3.21 10.57
CA SER A 44 5.44 3.02 11.63
C SER A 44 5.07 1.77 12.42
N GLU A 45 6.02 0.88 12.65
CA GLU A 45 5.82 -0.34 13.45
C GLU A 45 4.64 -1.20 12.97
N GLY A 46 4.38 -1.22 11.66
CA GLY A 46 3.29 -1.98 11.06
C GLY A 46 1.89 -1.34 11.18
N GLN A 47 1.82 -0.10 11.68
CA GLN A 47 0.58 0.67 11.79
C GLN A 47 0.60 1.87 10.85
N LEU A 48 -0.51 2.09 10.14
CA LEU A 48 -0.70 3.30 9.35
C LEU A 48 -1.16 4.44 10.27
N ARG A 49 -0.44 5.55 10.21
CA ARG A 49 -0.63 6.74 11.04
C ARG A 49 -0.73 7.97 10.14
N TYR A 50 -1.30 9.04 10.66
CA TYR A 50 -1.11 10.38 10.09
C TYR A 50 -0.79 11.38 11.20
N VAL A 51 -0.08 12.45 10.82
CA VAL A 51 0.32 13.51 11.72
C VAL A 51 -0.02 14.87 11.11
N ASP A 52 -0.45 15.81 11.95
CA ASP A 52 -0.69 17.19 11.58
C ASP A 52 0.55 18.08 11.81
N GLU A 53 0.43 19.36 11.49
CA GLU A 53 1.52 20.34 11.68
C GLU A 53 1.86 20.60 13.16
N LYS A 54 1.00 20.19 14.08
CA LYS A 54 1.18 20.32 15.54
C LYS A 54 1.75 19.04 16.16
N GLU A 55 2.17 18.08 15.33
CA GLU A 55 2.69 16.77 15.75
C GLU A 55 1.66 15.87 16.42
N THR A 56 0.36 16.12 16.21
CA THR A 56 -0.71 15.26 16.72
C THR A 56 -0.76 13.98 15.90
N ILE A 57 -0.29 12.87 16.47
CA ILE A 57 -0.30 11.56 15.80
C ILE A 57 -1.67 10.89 15.99
N MET A 58 -2.28 10.52 14.88
CA MET A 58 -3.53 9.78 14.80
C MET A 58 -3.29 8.41 14.15
N LEU A 59 -3.97 7.38 14.65
CA LEU A 59 -3.87 6.02 14.11
C LEU A 59 -5.10 5.72 13.25
N LEU A 60 -4.88 5.05 12.11
CA LEU A 60 -5.98 4.42 11.40
C LEU A 60 -6.29 3.08 12.10
N PRO A 61 -7.59 2.73 12.28
CA PRO A 61 -7.95 1.46 12.87
C PRO A 61 -7.39 0.32 12.03
N ALA A 62 -6.55 -0.52 12.64
CA ALA A 62 -5.92 -1.61 11.91
C ALA A 62 -6.96 -2.69 11.53
N PRO A 63 -6.80 -3.34 10.36
CA PRO A 63 -7.68 -4.43 9.96
C PRO A 63 -7.58 -5.61 10.94
N LYS A 64 -8.64 -6.42 11.01
CA LYS A 64 -8.68 -7.61 11.87
C LYS A 64 -7.53 -8.58 11.52
N ARG A 65 -6.98 -9.21 12.57
CA ARG A 65 -5.86 -10.19 12.66
C ARG A 65 -5.11 -10.58 11.36
N ARG A 66 -3.76 -10.56 11.46
CA ARG A 66 -2.76 -11.16 10.54
C ARG A 66 -2.63 -10.51 9.15
N LYS A 67 -3.17 -9.30 8.96
CA LYS A 67 -2.98 -8.51 7.74
C LYS A 67 -1.89 -7.46 7.95
N SER A 68 -1.00 -7.28 6.97
CA SER A 68 -0.18 -6.07 6.91
C SER A 68 -0.99 -4.92 6.32
N PHE A 69 -0.81 -3.72 6.85
CA PHE A 69 -1.68 -2.57 6.57
C PHE A 69 -0.85 -1.39 6.06
N GLY A 70 -1.27 -0.76 4.95
CA GLY A 70 -0.54 0.35 4.34
C GLY A 70 0.70 -0.05 3.54
N PHE A 71 0.90 -1.35 3.26
CA PHE A 71 1.98 -1.87 2.42
C PHE A 71 1.46 -2.55 1.17
N ALA A 72 2.17 -2.41 0.05
CA ALA A 72 1.96 -3.28 -1.10
C ALA A 72 2.25 -4.75 -0.74
N GLU A 73 1.58 -5.68 -1.42
CA GLU A 73 1.94 -7.10 -1.32
C GLU A 73 3.27 -7.38 -2.06
N PHE A 74 3.90 -8.52 -1.79
CA PHE A 74 5.27 -8.82 -2.23
C PHE A 74 5.46 -8.72 -3.75
N ILE A 75 4.57 -9.29 -4.55
CA ILE A 75 4.71 -9.28 -6.01
C ILE A 75 4.48 -7.87 -6.56
N ALA A 76 3.51 -7.12 -6.03
CA ALA A 76 3.25 -5.73 -6.36
C ALA A 76 4.49 -4.86 -6.06
N ALA A 77 5.11 -5.07 -4.90
CA ALA A 77 6.33 -4.37 -4.53
C ALA A 77 7.49 -4.63 -5.49
N GLU A 78 7.73 -5.90 -5.87
CA GLU A 78 8.86 -6.30 -6.70
C GLU A 78 8.60 -6.04 -8.20
N GLU A 79 7.48 -6.52 -8.73
CA GLU A 79 7.18 -6.52 -10.17
C GLU A 79 6.44 -5.24 -10.62
N MET A 80 5.63 -4.65 -9.75
CA MET A 80 4.81 -3.48 -10.08
C MET A 80 5.45 -2.15 -9.69
N GLY A 81 6.66 -2.18 -9.12
CA GLY A 81 7.56 -1.02 -9.01
C GLY A 81 7.10 0.04 -8.00
N GLY A 82 6.30 -0.36 -7.02
CA GLY A 82 5.85 0.50 -5.94
C GLY A 82 5.59 -0.31 -4.68
N ARG A 83 6.18 0.10 -3.56
CA ARG A 83 5.99 -0.54 -2.25
C ARG A 83 4.83 0.08 -1.43
N ARG A 84 4.22 1.14 -1.97
CA ARG A 84 3.13 1.91 -1.36
C ARG A 84 1.85 1.10 -1.26
N GLY A 85 1.20 1.15 -0.10
CA GLY A 85 -0.10 0.53 0.15
C GLY A 85 -1.19 1.49 0.60
N TYR A 86 -1.04 2.80 0.40
CA TYR A 86 -2.08 3.77 0.74
C TYR A 86 -1.99 5.06 -0.08
N TRP A 87 -3.12 5.76 -0.26
CA TRP A 87 -3.25 6.96 -1.10
C TRP A 87 -4.25 7.94 -0.50
N TRP A 88 -3.86 9.21 -0.38
CA TRP A 88 -4.75 10.30 0.03
C TRP A 88 -5.89 10.52 -0.97
N SER A 89 -7.10 10.81 -0.47
CA SER A 89 -8.15 11.40 -1.30
C SER A 89 -7.71 12.78 -1.77
N PRO A 90 -8.06 13.19 -3.00
CA PRO A 90 -7.84 14.56 -3.47
C PRO A 90 -8.48 15.63 -2.56
N ASP A 91 -9.56 15.26 -1.87
CA ASP A 91 -10.31 16.11 -0.94
C ASP A 91 -9.65 16.22 0.46
N ASN A 92 -8.51 15.56 0.68
CA ASN A 92 -7.70 15.65 1.89
C ASN A 92 -8.36 15.11 3.18
N ASP A 93 -9.35 14.24 3.05
CA ASP A 93 -10.19 13.79 4.17
C ASP A 93 -10.28 12.27 4.32
N LYS A 94 -9.68 11.51 3.39
CA LYS A 94 -9.72 10.05 3.36
C LYS A 94 -8.39 9.46 2.89
N LEU A 95 -8.18 8.20 3.22
CA LEU A 95 -7.12 7.35 2.70
C LEU A 95 -7.71 6.09 2.10
N LEU A 96 -7.34 5.76 0.86
CA LEU A 96 -7.51 4.42 0.32
C LEU A 96 -6.34 3.58 0.79
N VAL A 97 -6.57 2.42 1.40
CA VAL A 97 -5.52 1.61 2.03
C VAL A 97 -5.64 0.15 1.61
N THR A 98 -4.51 -0.51 1.37
CA THR A 98 -4.42 -1.95 1.16
C THR A 98 -4.20 -2.69 2.48
N SER A 99 -4.98 -3.75 2.65
CA SER A 99 -4.84 -4.75 3.70
C SER A 99 -4.42 -6.08 3.07
N VAL A 100 -3.26 -6.62 3.44
CA VAL A 100 -2.66 -7.81 2.80
C VAL A 100 -2.57 -8.97 3.78
N ASP A 101 -3.30 -10.05 3.51
CA ASP A 101 -3.19 -11.34 4.22
C ASP A 101 -2.25 -12.28 3.47
N LYS A 102 -1.19 -12.73 4.16
CA LYS A 102 -0.17 -13.65 3.64
C LYS A 102 -0.29 -15.06 4.22
N SER A 103 -1.38 -15.38 4.90
CA SER A 103 -1.60 -16.66 5.60
C SER A 103 -1.45 -17.87 4.66
N ASP A 104 -2.02 -17.76 3.46
CA ASP A 104 -2.00 -18.77 2.40
C ASP A 104 -0.71 -18.81 1.56
N VAL A 105 0.19 -17.84 1.72
CA VAL A 105 1.46 -17.79 0.96
C VAL A 105 2.46 -18.79 1.57
N LEU A 106 3.19 -19.49 0.71
CA LEU A 106 4.22 -20.43 1.14
C LEU A 106 5.30 -19.75 1.97
N SER A 107 5.75 -20.44 3.01
CA SER A 107 6.90 -20.03 3.82
C SER A 107 8.18 -20.64 3.25
N TRP A 108 9.21 -19.83 3.10
CA TRP A 108 10.55 -20.24 2.68
C TRP A 108 11.55 -19.95 3.79
N HIS A 109 12.54 -20.82 3.95
CA HIS A 109 13.59 -20.69 4.94
C HIS A 109 14.87 -20.20 4.24
N ILE A 110 15.38 -19.05 4.68
CA ILE A 110 16.61 -18.45 4.16
C ILE A 110 17.64 -18.42 5.27
N LEU A 111 18.79 -19.03 5.02
CA LEU A 111 19.96 -18.90 5.89
C LEU A 111 20.46 -17.46 5.82
N LYS A 112 20.49 -16.79 6.96
CA LYS A 112 20.97 -15.40 7.07
C LYS A 112 22.50 -15.30 7.18
N SER A 113 23.14 -16.42 7.49
CA SER A 113 24.54 -16.53 7.86
C SER A 113 25.12 -17.81 7.29
N SER A 114 26.43 -17.85 7.13
CA SER A 114 27.17 -19.09 6.83
C SER A 114 27.34 -19.98 8.05
N ASP A 115 26.99 -19.50 9.25
CA ASP A 115 26.93 -20.33 10.46
C ASP A 115 25.72 -21.29 10.38
N PRO A 116 25.94 -22.61 10.29
CA PRO A 116 24.85 -23.58 10.19
C PRO A 116 24.03 -23.71 11.49
N SER A 117 24.50 -23.16 12.61
CA SER A 117 23.77 -23.15 13.88
C SER A 117 22.71 -22.03 13.97
N ASP A 118 22.79 -21.02 13.08
CA ASP A 118 21.81 -19.93 13.05
C ASP A 118 20.44 -20.42 12.56
N VAL A 119 19.39 -20.02 13.29
CA VAL A 119 18.01 -20.35 12.90
C VAL A 119 17.67 -19.67 11.56
N PRO A 120 17.22 -20.43 10.55
CA PRO A 120 16.84 -19.85 9.27
C PRO A 120 15.71 -18.81 9.41
N ALA A 121 15.83 -17.72 8.68
CA ALA A 121 14.76 -16.74 8.59
C ALA A 121 13.60 -17.27 7.75
N VAL A 122 12.39 -17.13 8.26
CA VAL A 122 11.17 -17.48 7.51
C VAL A 122 10.68 -16.26 6.75
N ILE A 123 10.50 -16.39 5.44
CA ILE A 123 9.86 -15.38 4.59
C ILE A 123 8.62 -15.95 3.90
N LYS A 124 7.64 -15.10 3.60
CA LYS A 124 6.50 -15.46 2.75
C LYS A 124 6.89 -15.21 1.30
N TYR A 125 6.92 -16.26 0.48
CA TYR A 125 7.37 -16.19 -0.91
C TYR A 125 6.36 -16.88 -1.85
N PRO A 126 5.67 -16.10 -2.72
CA PRO A 126 4.68 -16.63 -3.65
C PRO A 126 5.37 -17.22 -4.89
N LYS A 127 5.76 -18.49 -4.79
CA LYS A 127 6.31 -19.25 -5.92
C LYS A 127 5.27 -19.33 -7.05
N ALA A 128 5.73 -19.30 -8.30
CA ALA A 128 4.87 -19.54 -9.46
C ALA A 128 4.01 -20.81 -9.29
N GLY A 129 2.72 -20.70 -9.64
CA GLY A 129 1.74 -21.79 -9.51
C GLY A 129 1.19 -22.01 -8.10
N THR A 130 1.57 -21.18 -7.12
CA THR A 130 1.08 -21.28 -5.73
C THR A 130 0.19 -20.08 -5.37
N LYS A 131 -0.46 -20.12 -4.20
CA LYS A 131 -1.34 -19.03 -3.76
C LYS A 131 -0.55 -17.74 -3.52
N ASN A 132 -1.08 -16.63 -4.04
CA ASN A 132 -0.62 -15.28 -3.71
C ASN A 132 -1.27 -14.79 -2.41
N SER A 133 -0.80 -13.65 -1.91
CA SER A 133 -1.44 -12.96 -0.78
C SER A 133 -2.87 -12.57 -1.15
N ASN A 134 -3.80 -12.65 -0.21
CA ASN A 134 -5.10 -12.03 -0.37
C ASN A 134 -4.96 -10.53 -0.07
N VAL A 135 -5.45 -9.68 -0.97
CA VAL A 135 -5.38 -8.22 -0.80
C VAL A 135 -6.79 -7.67 -0.78
N GLU A 136 -7.05 -6.76 0.14
CA GLU A 136 -8.30 -6.01 0.27
C GLU A 136 -7.99 -4.52 0.19
N LEU A 137 -8.95 -3.71 -0.29
CA LEU A 137 -8.88 -2.25 -0.21
C LEU A 137 -10.02 -1.75 0.64
N GLU A 138 -9.72 -0.74 1.43
CA GLU A 138 -10.65 -0.07 2.33
C GLU A 138 -10.41 1.43 2.23
N ILE A 139 -11.47 2.21 2.35
CA ILE A 139 -11.41 3.67 2.46
C ILE A 139 -11.57 4.04 3.93
N TYR A 140 -10.60 4.76 4.47
CA TYR A 140 -10.62 5.28 5.82
C TYR A 140 -10.88 6.78 5.76
N SER A 141 -12.00 7.22 6.30
CA SER A 141 -12.20 8.63 6.64
C SER A 141 -11.37 8.96 7.89
N LEU A 142 -10.89 10.19 8.00
CA LEU A 142 -10.09 10.59 9.17
C LEU A 142 -10.89 10.58 10.49
N ASP A 143 -12.21 10.62 10.37
CA ASP A 143 -13.22 10.84 11.41
C ASP A 143 -14.36 9.79 11.38
N GLY A 144 -14.21 8.71 10.60
CA GLY A 144 -15.28 7.72 10.42
C GLY A 144 -14.79 6.29 10.33
N GLU A 145 -15.77 5.37 10.24
CA GLU A 145 -15.51 3.94 10.07
C GLU A 145 -14.98 3.63 8.65
N PRO A 146 -14.13 2.60 8.51
CA PRO A 146 -13.64 2.17 7.22
C PRO A 146 -14.77 1.61 6.34
N VAL A 147 -14.74 2.00 5.06
CA VAL A 147 -15.64 1.50 4.02
C VAL A 147 -14.88 0.48 3.16
N PRO A 148 -15.24 -0.82 3.19
CA PRO A 148 -14.61 -1.82 2.35
C PRO A 148 -14.94 -1.58 0.88
N ILE A 149 -13.95 -1.77 0.00
CA ILE A 149 -14.18 -1.76 -1.45
C ILE A 149 -14.66 -3.15 -1.87
N ASN A 150 -15.89 -3.23 -2.35
CA ASN A 150 -16.44 -4.46 -2.87
C ASN A 150 -16.07 -4.62 -4.35
N TRP A 151 -15.06 -5.45 -4.63
CA TRP A 151 -14.82 -5.96 -5.97
C TRP A 151 -15.14 -7.46 -6.02
N ASN A 152 -16.12 -7.85 -6.83
CA ASN A 152 -16.58 -9.24 -6.98
C ASN A 152 -16.28 -9.67 -8.44
N GLU A 153 -15.83 -10.88 -8.83
CA GLU A 153 -15.65 -12.18 -8.17
C GLU A 153 -14.40 -12.91 -8.75
N SER A 154 -13.91 -13.92 -8.02
CA SER A 154 -12.66 -14.70 -8.23
C SER A 154 -11.40 -13.99 -7.71
N ASN A 155 -11.28 -13.91 -6.38
CA ASN A 155 -10.12 -13.45 -5.61
C ASN A 155 -8.95 -14.45 -5.56
N ASN A 156 -8.74 -15.23 -6.62
CA ASN A 156 -7.52 -16.02 -6.75
C ASN A 156 -6.53 -15.26 -7.65
N GLY A 157 -5.59 -14.53 -7.02
CA GLY A 157 -4.35 -14.09 -7.66
C GLY A 157 -4.33 -12.69 -8.27
N ASN A 158 -5.04 -11.71 -7.69
CA ASN A 158 -4.97 -10.32 -8.15
C ASN A 158 -3.75 -9.61 -7.55
N ILE A 159 -3.00 -8.88 -8.37
CA ILE A 159 -1.89 -8.02 -7.95
C ILE A 159 -2.39 -6.57 -8.11
N LEU A 160 -2.35 -5.79 -7.03
CA LEU A 160 -2.85 -4.42 -7.02
C LEU A 160 -1.71 -3.43 -7.30
N SER A 161 -1.93 -2.52 -8.24
CA SER A 161 -1.12 -1.30 -8.39
C SER A 161 -2.04 -0.09 -8.33
N VAL A 162 -2.08 0.63 -7.22
CA VAL A 162 -3.00 1.76 -7.10
C VAL A 162 -2.33 3.05 -7.57
N PHE A 163 -3.10 3.85 -8.30
CA PHE A 163 -2.69 5.12 -8.90
C PHE A 163 -3.52 6.26 -8.29
N SER A 164 -2.99 7.49 -8.32
CA SER A 164 -3.65 8.70 -7.82
C SER A 164 -4.16 9.53 -8.99
N GLY A 165 -5.43 9.91 -8.98
CA GLY A 165 -6.01 10.79 -10.00
C GLY A 165 -5.50 12.23 -9.90
N LEU A 166 -5.45 12.92 -11.04
CA LEU A 166 -5.11 14.34 -11.19
C LEU A 166 -6.31 15.27 -10.93
N THR A 167 -7.48 14.70 -10.65
CA THR A 167 -8.75 15.38 -10.38
C THR A 167 -9.37 14.78 -9.11
N GLN A 168 -10.50 15.32 -8.62
CA GLN A 168 -11.22 14.90 -7.40
C GLN A 168 -11.70 13.41 -7.36
N MET A 169 -11.11 12.52 -8.16
CA MET A 169 -11.45 11.12 -8.30
C MET A 169 -10.24 10.20 -8.03
N LEU A 170 -10.48 9.11 -7.31
CA LEU A 170 -9.53 8.01 -7.13
C LEU A 170 -9.66 7.03 -8.30
N PHE A 171 -8.54 6.75 -9.00
CA PHE A 171 -8.48 5.78 -10.09
C PHE A 171 -7.63 4.59 -9.66
N LEU A 172 -8.19 3.38 -9.74
CA LEU A 172 -7.50 2.14 -9.41
C LEU A 172 -7.09 1.43 -10.69
N GLN A 173 -5.81 1.07 -10.81
CA GLN A 173 -5.35 0.19 -11.89
C GLN A 173 -5.21 -1.25 -11.36
N LEU A 174 -6.04 -2.14 -11.87
CA LEU A 174 -6.02 -3.55 -11.47
C LEU A 174 -5.30 -4.41 -12.49
N PHE A 175 -4.35 -5.22 -12.01
CA PHE A 175 -3.71 -6.27 -12.81
C PHE A 175 -4.17 -7.65 -12.33
N LYS A 176 -4.78 -8.42 -13.23
CA LYS A 176 -5.11 -9.83 -12.99
C LYS A 176 -4.11 -10.70 -13.73
N HIS A 177 -3.02 -11.04 -13.04
CA HIS A 177 -1.84 -11.65 -13.67
C HIS A 177 -2.01 -13.14 -13.99
N VAL A 178 -2.73 -13.93 -13.17
CA VAL A 178 -2.51 -15.38 -13.22
C VAL A 178 -3.44 -16.17 -14.16
N ILE A 179 -4.67 -15.71 -14.42
CA ILE A 179 -5.67 -16.58 -15.10
C ILE A 179 -6.26 -15.98 -16.39
N LYS A 180 -6.42 -14.66 -16.50
CA LYS A 180 -7.20 -14.07 -17.60
C LYS A 180 -6.41 -13.17 -18.56
N LYS A 181 -5.14 -12.84 -18.26
CA LYS A 181 -4.32 -11.89 -19.05
C LYS A 181 -5.08 -10.56 -19.30
N GLN A 182 -5.72 -10.07 -18.23
CA GLN A 182 -6.56 -8.88 -18.27
C GLN A 182 -6.02 -7.81 -17.33
N ARG A 183 -6.28 -6.57 -17.70
CA ARG A 183 -6.07 -5.40 -16.86
C ARG A 183 -7.28 -4.50 -16.97
N ALA A 184 -7.68 -3.88 -15.88
CA ALA A 184 -8.76 -2.90 -15.90
C ALA A 184 -8.34 -1.61 -15.19
N ILE A 185 -8.89 -0.48 -15.65
CA ILE A 185 -8.97 0.74 -14.86
C ILE A 185 -10.35 0.74 -14.22
N LEU A 186 -10.38 0.85 -12.90
CA LEU A 186 -11.59 1.00 -12.13
C LEU A 186 -11.66 2.39 -11.51
N ARG A 187 -12.85 2.96 -11.50
CA ARG A 187 -13.21 4.11 -10.67
C ARG A 187 -13.77 3.60 -9.35
N ILE A 188 -13.32 4.18 -8.24
CA ILE A 188 -13.84 3.87 -6.91
C ILE A 188 -14.77 5.00 -6.48
N ASN A 189 -15.98 4.65 -6.02
CA ASN A 189 -16.87 5.59 -5.34
C ASN A 189 -16.50 5.67 -3.85
N PRO A 190 -16.03 6.82 -3.35
CA PRO A 190 -15.52 6.92 -2.00
C PRO A 190 -16.58 6.88 -0.91
N LYS A 191 -17.87 7.03 -1.23
CA LYS A 191 -18.97 7.02 -0.25
C LYS A 191 -19.51 5.62 0.04
N GLY A 192 -19.46 4.72 -0.93
CA GLY A 192 -20.11 3.41 -0.85
C GLY A 192 -19.21 2.22 -1.14
N GLY A 193 -17.95 2.45 -1.49
CA GLY A 193 -17.00 1.37 -1.81
C GLY A 193 -17.31 0.63 -3.12
N PHE A 194 -18.27 1.12 -3.91
CA PHE A 194 -18.59 0.57 -5.22
C PHE A 194 -17.52 0.90 -6.24
N ILE A 195 -17.26 -0.05 -7.13
CA ILE A 195 -16.36 0.11 -8.27
C ILE A 195 -17.13 0.20 -9.57
N GLU A 196 -16.58 0.95 -10.50
CA GLU A 196 -17.03 1.01 -11.89
C GLU A 196 -15.85 0.76 -12.80
N GLU A 197 -16.00 -0.15 -13.75
CA GLU A 197 -14.97 -0.37 -14.76
C GLU A 197 -15.02 0.72 -15.82
N ILE A 198 -13.92 1.47 -15.94
CA ILE A 198 -13.77 2.48 -16.99
C ILE A 198 -13.29 1.83 -18.28
N TYR A 199 -12.33 0.91 -18.17
CA TYR A 199 -11.70 0.30 -19.34
C TYR A 199 -11.05 -1.03 -18.98
N ARG A 200 -11.06 -1.98 -19.91
CA ARG A 200 -10.37 -3.27 -19.78
C ARG A 200 -9.57 -3.61 -21.03
N TRP A 201 -8.32 -4.01 -20.80
CA TRP A 201 -7.48 -4.65 -21.81
C TRP A 201 -7.52 -6.17 -21.64
N ASN A 202 -7.53 -6.85 -22.78
CA ASN A 202 -7.30 -8.29 -22.90
C ASN A 202 -6.10 -8.50 -23.82
N ASN A 203 -5.25 -9.46 -23.53
CA ASN A 203 -4.17 -9.84 -24.43
C ASN A 203 -3.93 -11.35 -24.40
N GLU A 204 -3.67 -11.95 -25.56
CA GLU A 204 -3.46 -13.40 -25.68
C GLU A 204 -2.11 -13.86 -25.12
N CYS A 205 -1.11 -12.98 -25.06
CA CYS A 205 0.25 -13.30 -24.66
C CYS A 205 0.55 -12.76 -23.26
N TRP A 206 0.74 -11.45 -23.13
CA TRP A 206 0.98 -10.75 -21.86
C TRP A 206 0.61 -9.27 -21.96
N LEU A 207 0.35 -8.64 -20.81
CA LEU A 207 0.14 -7.19 -20.72
C LEU A 207 1.40 -6.51 -20.22
N LYS A 208 1.92 -5.55 -21.01
CA LYS A 208 3.07 -4.74 -20.60
C LYS A 208 2.67 -3.79 -19.45
N LYS A 209 3.55 -3.67 -18.47
CA LYS A 209 3.49 -2.63 -17.44
C LYS A 209 3.59 -1.25 -18.10
N PHE A 210 2.63 -0.37 -17.84
CA PHE A 210 2.83 1.05 -18.12
C PHE A 210 3.61 1.57 -16.93
N LEU A 211 4.91 1.81 -17.13
CA LEU A 211 5.65 2.64 -16.21
C LEU A 211 5.08 4.05 -16.39
N VAL A 212 4.48 4.61 -15.34
CA VAL A 212 4.29 6.06 -15.29
C VAL A 212 5.69 6.66 -15.48
N PRO A 213 5.88 7.63 -16.38
CA PRO A 213 7.16 8.32 -16.47
C PRO A 213 7.51 8.83 -15.08
N ARG A 214 8.71 8.49 -14.58
CA ARG A 214 9.24 9.18 -13.40
C ARG A 214 9.40 10.64 -13.84
N LYS A 215 8.55 11.53 -13.33
CA LYS A 215 8.77 12.97 -13.43
C LYS A 215 10.00 13.33 -12.62
#